data_AF-A0A257CTT6-F1
#
_entry.id   AF-A0A257CTT6-F1
#
_cell.length_a   1.000
_cell.length_b   1.000
_cell.length_c   1.000
_cell.angle_alpha   90.00
_cell.angle_beta   90.00
_cell.angle_gamma   90.00
#
_symmetry.space_group_name_H-M   'P 1'
#
loop_
_entity.id
_entity.type
_entity.pdbx_description
1 polymer ?
#
loop_
_entity_poly.entity_id
_entity_poly.type
_entity_poly.pdbx_seq_one_letter_code
_entity_poly.pdbx_strand_id
1 'polypeptide(L)'
;MYFLTEIKVSDFSDAGAVAAQGRFKVVSPCADAKRRDSAKVFEAVKGLQGNDQRQALLGLKMLLKLAQLGKPFNQLVDKKTVHEAFDSFYCDVTKKNETVWRYRHGDIRILFYYAADKVVLLTHTLPKRTDKLSAKDINQAKQAVVDFLTASRTAAGLQWIE
;
A
#
# COMPACT_ATOMS: atom_id res chain seq x y z
N MET A 1 10.65 5.89 15.43
CA MET A 1 10.77 4.47 15.00
C MET A 1 9.57 4.15 14.14
N TYR A 2 9.74 3.43 13.03
CA TYR A 2 8.66 3.18 12.07
C TYR A 2 8.44 1.67 11.92
N PHE A 3 7.27 1.22 12.30
CA PHE A 3 6.92 -0.19 12.34
C PHE A 3 6.17 -0.60 11.07
N LEU A 4 6.57 -1.70 10.48
CA LEU A 4 6.01 -2.26 9.25
C LEU A 4 5.65 -3.71 9.46
N THR A 5 4.59 -4.16 8.83
CA THR A 5 4.35 -5.58 8.63
C THR A 5 4.15 -5.87 7.15
N GLU A 6 4.56 -7.07 6.73
CA GLU A 6 4.20 -7.58 5.41
C GLU A 6 2.75 -8.06 5.41
N ILE A 7 1.97 -7.66 4.41
CA ILE A 7 0.62 -8.15 4.17
C ILE A 7 0.70 -9.36 3.25
N LYS A 8 0.07 -10.46 3.67
CA LYS A 8 0.12 -11.79 3.06
C LYS A 8 -1.27 -12.17 2.53
N VAL A 9 -1.30 -13.05 1.54
CA VAL A 9 -2.58 -13.58 1.00
C VAL A 9 -3.37 -14.33 2.08
N SER A 10 -2.66 -14.98 3.00
CA SER A 10 -3.24 -15.68 4.14
C SER A 10 -3.99 -14.76 5.11
N ASP A 11 -3.74 -13.45 5.10
CA ASP A 11 -4.50 -12.49 5.92
C ASP A 11 -5.95 -12.34 5.48
N PHE A 12 -6.28 -12.83 4.28
CA PHE A 12 -7.60 -12.67 3.66
C PHE A 12 -8.22 -13.99 3.20
N SER A 13 -7.56 -15.14 3.42
CA SER A 13 -8.11 -16.48 3.14
C SER A 13 -7.22 -17.60 3.69
N ASP A 14 -7.80 -18.77 3.92
CA ASP A 14 -7.08 -19.98 4.39
C ASP A 14 -6.09 -20.59 3.38
N ALA A 15 -5.93 -19.99 2.21
CA ALA A 15 -4.99 -20.48 1.20
C ALA A 15 -3.56 -20.05 1.54
N GLY A 16 -2.72 -21.03 1.89
CA GLY A 16 -1.27 -20.85 2.03
C GLY A 16 -0.63 -20.45 0.71
N ALA A 17 -0.26 -19.18 0.57
CA ALA A 17 0.57 -18.74 -0.55
C ALA A 17 2.05 -18.93 -0.19
N VAL A 18 2.76 -19.75 -0.95
CA VAL A 18 4.21 -19.89 -0.83
C VAL A 18 4.86 -18.63 -1.40
N ALA A 19 5.75 -18.00 -0.63
CA ALA A 19 6.47 -16.81 -1.05
C ALA A 19 7.32 -17.10 -2.31
N ALA A 20 6.98 -16.49 -3.44
CA ALA A 20 7.77 -16.60 -4.66
C ALA A 20 9.07 -15.78 -4.58
N GLN A 21 10.19 -16.33 -5.04
CA GLN A 21 11.44 -15.57 -5.20
C GLN A 21 11.24 -14.40 -6.18
N GLY A 22 11.80 -13.24 -5.86
CA GLY A 22 11.70 -12.05 -6.71
C GLY A 22 10.32 -11.37 -6.72
N ARG A 23 9.40 -11.74 -5.82
CA ARG A 23 8.12 -11.05 -5.63
C ARG A 23 8.29 -9.65 -5.06
N PHE A 24 7.24 -8.83 -5.16
CA PHE A 24 7.11 -7.65 -4.31
C PHE A 24 6.64 -8.03 -2.90
N LYS A 25 7.22 -7.39 -1.87
CA LYS A 25 6.72 -7.41 -0.49
C LYS A 25 5.73 -6.26 -0.33
N VAL A 26 4.44 -6.57 -0.20
CA VAL A 26 3.43 -5.56 0.09
C VAL A 26 3.41 -5.32 1.59
N VAL A 27 3.56 -4.07 2.01
CA VAL A 27 3.74 -3.71 3.43
C VAL A 27 2.77 -2.63 3.85
N SER A 28 2.43 -2.61 5.13
CA SER A 28 1.64 -1.55 5.73
C SER A 28 2.26 -1.11 7.05
N PRO A 29 2.21 0.21 7.38
CA PRO A 29 2.68 0.70 8.66
C PRO A 29 1.80 0.22 9.81
N CYS A 30 2.40 -0.11 10.95
CA CYS A 30 1.71 -0.48 12.17
C CYS A 30 1.63 0.71 13.13
N ALA A 31 0.46 0.91 13.76
CA ALA A 31 0.28 1.92 14.80
C ALA A 31 0.89 1.49 16.14
N ASP A 32 1.07 0.18 16.35
CA ASP A 32 1.59 -0.41 17.57
C ASP A 32 2.79 -1.31 17.25
N ALA A 33 3.88 -1.12 18.01
CA ALA A 33 5.16 -1.82 17.84
C ALA A 33 5.10 -3.34 18.06
N LYS A 34 4.05 -3.85 18.71
CA LYS A 34 3.94 -5.25 19.13
C LYS A 34 2.76 -5.98 18.49
N ARG A 35 1.94 -5.28 17.70
CA ARG A 35 0.67 -5.80 17.22
C ARG A 35 0.57 -5.66 15.71
N ARG A 36 0.75 -6.77 14.99
CA ARG A 36 0.61 -6.81 13.54
C ARG A 36 -0.78 -6.38 13.05
N ASP A 37 -1.82 -6.73 13.79
CA ASP A 37 -3.20 -6.37 13.46
C ASP A 37 -3.50 -4.86 13.58
N SER A 38 -2.56 -4.08 14.14
CA SER A 38 -2.55 -2.61 14.11
C SER A 38 -2.05 -2.01 12.78
N ALA A 39 -1.80 -2.85 11.76
CA ALA A 39 -1.44 -2.35 10.45
C ALA A 39 -2.56 -1.43 9.91
N LYS A 40 -2.18 -0.23 9.46
CA LYS A 40 -3.10 0.81 9.00
C LYS A 40 -4.03 0.34 7.89
N VAL A 41 -3.60 -0.61 7.05
CA VAL A 41 -4.47 -1.21 6.02
C VAL A 41 -5.63 -1.98 6.64
N PHE A 42 -5.40 -2.73 7.73
CA PHE A 42 -6.46 -3.48 8.39
C PHE A 42 -7.45 -2.54 9.06
N GLU A 43 -6.97 -1.48 9.72
CA GLU A 43 -7.83 -0.43 10.27
C GLU A 43 -8.66 0.24 9.19
N ALA A 44 -8.04 0.64 8.07
CA ALA A 44 -8.74 1.27 6.95
C ALA A 44 -9.85 0.36 6.40
N VAL A 45 -9.57 -0.93 6.18
CA VAL A 45 -10.56 -1.89 5.69
C VAL A 45 -11.66 -2.17 6.72
N LYS A 46 -11.31 -2.29 8.01
CA LYS A 46 -12.31 -2.44 9.09
C LYS A 46 -13.24 -1.24 9.20
N GLY A 47 -12.75 -0.03 8.89
CA GLY A 47 -13.55 1.20 8.88
C GLY A 47 -14.51 1.33 7.69
N LEU A 48 -14.38 0.49 6.66
CA LEU A 48 -15.32 0.45 5.53
C LEU A 48 -16.57 -0.35 5.88
N GLN A 49 -17.70 -0.02 5.26
CA GLN A 49 -18.99 -0.66 5.52
C GLN A 49 -19.51 -1.44 4.30
N GLY A 50 -20.16 -2.57 4.57
CA GLY A 50 -20.88 -3.37 3.57
C GLY A 50 -20.04 -3.73 2.35
N ASN A 51 -20.53 -3.36 1.16
CA ASN A 51 -19.88 -3.72 -0.09
C ASN A 51 -18.48 -3.09 -0.25
N ASP A 52 -18.23 -1.90 0.30
CA ASP A 52 -16.90 -1.26 0.22
C ASP A 52 -15.83 -2.10 0.89
N GLN A 53 -16.11 -2.61 2.09
CA GLN A 53 -15.20 -3.48 2.82
C GLN A 53 -14.89 -4.74 2.02
N ARG A 54 -15.92 -5.39 1.46
CA ARG A 54 -15.76 -6.57 0.62
C ARG A 54 -14.90 -6.27 -0.61
N GLN A 55 -15.16 -5.18 -1.31
CA GLN A 55 -14.38 -4.77 -2.49
C GLN A 55 -12.94 -4.42 -2.12
N ALA A 56 -12.70 -3.84 -0.94
CA ALA A 56 -11.35 -3.53 -0.48
C ALA A 56 -10.54 -4.80 -0.20
N LEU A 57 -11.15 -5.79 0.46
CA LEU A 57 -10.55 -7.10 0.69
C LEU A 57 -10.22 -7.81 -0.63
N LEU A 58 -11.15 -7.84 -1.59
CA LEU A 58 -10.92 -8.42 -2.91
C LEU A 58 -9.81 -7.67 -3.67
N GLY A 59 -9.82 -6.34 -3.60
CA GLY A 59 -8.81 -5.50 -4.22
C GLY A 59 -7.41 -5.76 -3.66
N LEU A 60 -7.26 -5.83 -2.34
CA LEU A 60 -6.01 -6.14 -1.66
C LEU A 60 -5.53 -7.55 -2.03
N LYS A 61 -6.42 -8.54 -2.03
CA LYS A 61 -6.09 -9.91 -2.45
C LYS A 61 -5.56 -9.96 -3.88
N MET A 62 -6.16 -9.22 -4.81
CA MET A 62 -5.67 -9.15 -6.19
C MET A 62 -4.32 -8.45 -6.28
N LEU A 63 -4.13 -7.34 -5.55
CA LEU A 63 -2.84 -6.64 -5.49
C LEU A 63 -1.72 -7.57 -4.97
N LEU A 64 -2.00 -8.36 -3.93
CA LEU A 64 -1.05 -9.36 -3.40
C LEU A 64 -0.72 -10.45 -4.41
N LYS A 65 -1.69 -10.89 -5.22
CA LYS A 65 -1.44 -11.83 -6.33
C LYS A 65 -0.54 -11.21 -7.40
N LEU A 66 -0.76 -9.94 -7.77
CA LEU A 66 0.13 -9.23 -8.70
C LEU A 66 1.55 -9.12 -8.14
N ALA A 67 1.68 -8.88 -6.83
CA ALA A 67 2.97 -8.84 -6.14
C ALA A 67 3.77 -10.13 -6.31
N GLN A 68 3.12 -11.30 -6.32
CA GLN A 68 3.80 -12.58 -6.54
C GLN A 68 4.46 -12.71 -7.93
N LEU A 69 3.98 -11.95 -8.92
CA LEU A 69 4.52 -12.01 -10.28
C LEU A 69 5.85 -11.26 -10.45
N GLY A 70 6.27 -10.48 -9.43
CA GLY A 70 7.59 -9.85 -9.38
C GLY A 70 7.84 -8.74 -10.42
N LYS A 71 6.81 -8.32 -11.16
CA LYS A 71 6.82 -7.20 -12.13
C LYS A 71 6.01 -6.01 -11.60
N PRO A 72 6.33 -4.77 -11.98
CA PRO A 72 5.50 -3.61 -11.67
C PRO A 72 4.05 -3.83 -12.10
N PHE A 73 3.09 -3.51 -11.23
CA PHE A 73 1.68 -3.83 -11.41
C PHE A 73 1.08 -3.17 -12.64
N ASN A 74 1.56 -1.97 -13.02
CA ASN A 74 1.16 -1.27 -14.23
C ASN A 74 1.58 -1.98 -15.54
N GLN A 75 2.47 -2.96 -15.47
CA GLN A 75 2.83 -3.82 -16.61
C GLN A 75 2.00 -5.11 -16.67
N LEU A 76 1.23 -5.40 -15.62
CA LEU A 76 0.48 -6.66 -15.46
C LEU A 76 -1.02 -6.50 -15.70
N VAL A 77 -1.54 -5.29 -15.60
CA VAL A 77 -2.96 -4.98 -15.79
C VAL A 77 -3.13 -3.75 -16.66
N ASP A 78 -4.35 -3.49 -17.09
CA ASP A 78 -4.64 -2.34 -17.92
C ASP A 78 -4.32 -0.99 -17.23
N LYS A 79 -3.98 0.02 -18.04
CA LYS A 79 -3.61 1.36 -17.58
C LYS A 79 -4.71 2.09 -16.80
N LYS A 80 -5.98 1.70 -16.93
CA LYS A 80 -7.09 2.28 -16.16
C LYS A 80 -7.18 1.65 -14.77
N THR A 81 -6.67 0.44 -14.61
CA THR A 81 -6.66 -0.32 -13.35
C THR A 81 -5.48 0.08 -12.47
N VAL A 82 -4.27 0.22 -13.04
CA VAL A 82 -3.09 0.75 -12.32
C VAL A 82 -2.48 1.94 -13.05
N HIS A 83 -2.42 3.07 -12.35
CA HIS A 83 -1.81 4.32 -12.83
C HIS A 83 -1.50 5.22 -11.64
N GLU A 84 -0.86 6.36 -11.90
CA GLU A 84 -0.56 7.38 -10.91
C GLU A 84 -1.83 7.87 -10.21
N ALA A 85 -1.77 8.02 -8.89
CA ALA A 85 -2.91 8.44 -8.08
C ALA A 85 -3.23 9.93 -8.27
N PHE A 86 -2.18 10.72 -8.41
CA PHE A 86 -2.11 12.17 -8.57
C PHE A 86 -0.69 12.53 -9.08
N ASP A 87 -0.48 13.78 -9.49
CA ASP A 87 0.82 14.24 -10.00
C ASP A 87 1.97 13.97 -9.02
N SER A 88 3.11 13.52 -9.55
CA SER A 88 4.31 13.26 -8.74
C SER A 88 4.69 14.50 -7.92
N PHE A 89 5.18 14.28 -6.70
CA PHE A 89 5.49 15.37 -5.78
C PHE A 89 6.95 15.35 -5.37
N TYR A 90 7.53 16.54 -5.17
CA TYR A 90 8.89 16.64 -4.69
C TYR A 90 8.99 16.21 -3.22
N CYS A 91 9.92 15.29 -2.93
CA CYS A 91 10.18 14.81 -1.58
C CYS A 91 11.53 15.33 -1.09
N ASP A 92 11.51 16.12 -0.01
CA ASP A 92 12.73 16.72 0.55
C ASP A 92 13.73 15.69 1.11
N VAL A 93 13.24 14.51 1.50
CA VAL A 93 14.06 13.42 2.04
C VAL A 93 14.93 12.79 0.96
N THR A 94 14.40 12.67 -0.26
CA THR A 94 15.08 12.01 -1.39
C THR A 94 15.61 12.98 -2.42
N LYS A 95 15.25 14.27 -2.32
CA LYS A 95 15.61 15.35 -3.25
C LYS A 95 15.20 15.04 -4.70
N LYS A 96 14.08 14.34 -4.87
CA LYS A 96 13.51 14.00 -6.18
C LYS A 96 11.98 13.96 -6.12
N ASN A 97 11.35 13.85 -7.29
CA ASN A 97 9.92 13.61 -7.40
C ASN A 97 9.59 12.14 -7.10
N GLU A 98 8.62 11.92 -6.22
CA GLU A 98 8.08 10.61 -5.88
C GLU A 98 6.67 10.44 -6.45
N THR A 99 6.35 9.22 -6.85
CA THR A 99 5.08 8.88 -7.50
C THR A 99 4.28 7.91 -6.64
N VAL A 100 3.07 8.32 -6.26
CA VAL A 100 2.09 7.42 -5.64
C VAL A 100 1.23 6.82 -6.73
N TRP A 101 1.11 5.50 -6.70
CA TRP A 101 0.31 4.71 -7.63
C TRP A 101 -1.03 4.37 -7.01
N ARG A 102 -1.96 3.99 -7.87
CA ARG A 102 -3.31 3.61 -7.50
C ARG A 102 -3.69 2.33 -8.22
N TYR A 103 -4.20 1.37 -7.46
CA TYR A 103 -4.94 0.23 -7.99
C TYR A 103 -6.44 0.47 -7.81
N ARG A 104 -7.21 0.26 -8.88
CA ARG A 104 -8.67 0.36 -8.89
C ARG A 104 -9.31 -1.02 -8.82
N HIS A 105 -10.22 -1.21 -7.88
CA HIS A 105 -11.09 -2.38 -7.82
C HIS A 105 -12.51 -1.96 -7.46
N GLY A 106 -13.43 -2.02 -8.44
CA GLY A 106 -14.75 -1.41 -8.30
C GLY A 106 -14.65 0.07 -7.94
N ASP A 107 -15.28 0.44 -6.83
CA ASP A 107 -15.25 1.79 -6.25
C ASP A 107 -14.11 2.00 -5.25
N ILE A 108 -13.35 0.96 -4.91
CA ILE A 108 -12.21 1.09 -4.01
C ILE A 108 -10.97 1.53 -4.78
N ARG A 109 -10.18 2.39 -4.15
CA ARG A 109 -8.84 2.76 -4.56
C ARG A 109 -7.87 2.32 -3.47
N ILE A 110 -6.85 1.58 -3.87
CA ILE A 110 -5.73 1.23 -3.01
C ILE A 110 -4.54 2.04 -3.52
N LEU A 111 -4.08 2.98 -2.71
CA LEU A 111 -2.93 3.80 -3.02
C LEU A 111 -1.68 3.14 -2.48
N PHE A 112 -0.61 3.17 -3.26
CA PHE A 112 0.64 2.51 -2.90
C PHE A 112 1.86 3.21 -3.52
N TYR A 113 3.02 2.93 -2.97
CA TYR A 113 4.31 3.46 -3.43
C TYR A 113 5.30 2.32 -3.66
N TYR A 114 6.02 2.37 -4.79
CA TYR A 114 7.14 1.45 -5.04
C TYR A 114 8.39 1.98 -4.35
N ALA A 115 8.81 1.27 -3.32
CA ALA A 115 10.09 1.51 -2.65
C ALA A 115 11.20 0.62 -3.26
N ALA A 116 12.42 0.80 -2.75
CA ALA A 116 13.56 -0.05 -3.12
C ALA A 116 13.31 -1.53 -2.77
N ASP A 117 14.14 -2.42 -3.31
CA ASP A 117 14.19 -3.85 -2.97
C ASP A 117 12.85 -4.58 -3.10
N LYS A 118 12.07 -4.20 -4.12
CA LYS A 118 10.74 -4.73 -4.40
C LYS A 118 9.78 -4.61 -3.20
N VAL A 119 9.84 -3.51 -2.45
CA VAL A 119 8.83 -3.18 -1.45
C VAL A 119 7.70 -2.33 -2.06
N VAL A 120 6.46 -2.69 -1.77
CA VAL A 120 5.26 -1.91 -2.10
C VAL A 120 4.63 -1.45 -0.79
N LEU A 121 4.73 -0.16 -0.49
CA LEU A 121 4.10 0.44 0.67
C LEU A 121 2.64 0.76 0.37
N LEU A 122 1.70 0.22 1.14
CA LEU A 122 0.29 0.64 1.12
C LEU A 122 0.15 1.97 1.86
N THR A 123 -0.19 3.02 1.13
CA THR A 123 -0.24 4.39 1.67
C THR A 123 -1.65 4.78 2.11
N HIS A 124 -2.70 4.28 1.44
CA HIS A 124 -4.09 4.54 1.78
C HIS A 124 -5.03 3.54 1.09
N THR A 125 -6.21 3.28 1.66
CA THR A 125 -7.29 2.49 1.04
C THR A 125 -8.62 3.19 1.31
N LEU A 126 -9.37 3.50 0.26
CA LEU A 126 -10.56 4.33 0.37
C LEU A 126 -11.61 4.05 -0.72
N PRO A 127 -12.90 4.29 -0.45
CA PRO A 127 -13.93 4.32 -1.47
C PRO A 127 -13.87 5.63 -2.23
N LYS A 128 -13.96 5.56 -3.55
CA LYS A 128 -14.02 6.73 -4.42
C LYS A 128 -15.49 7.11 -4.62
N ARG A 129 -15.94 8.13 -3.90
CA ARG A 129 -17.29 8.73 -4.04
C ARG A 129 -17.34 9.92 -4.98
N THR A 130 -16.18 10.48 -5.35
CA THR A 130 -16.03 11.65 -6.23
C THR A 130 -14.92 11.40 -7.24
N ASP A 131 -14.94 12.11 -8.38
CA ASP A 131 -14.01 11.85 -9.49
C ASP A 131 -12.54 12.11 -9.18
N LYS A 132 -12.24 13.01 -8.24
CA LYS A 132 -10.87 13.34 -7.83
C LYS A 132 -10.64 12.95 -6.38
N LEU A 133 -9.41 12.54 -6.06
CA LEU A 133 -9.00 12.37 -4.66
C LEU A 133 -9.11 13.72 -3.94
N SER A 134 -9.57 13.70 -2.69
CA SER A 134 -9.59 14.91 -1.89
C SER A 134 -8.16 15.35 -1.55
N ALA A 135 -7.96 16.64 -1.26
CA ALA A 135 -6.66 17.14 -0.79
C ALA A 135 -6.19 16.38 0.47
N LYS A 136 -7.13 15.99 1.34
CA LYS A 136 -6.85 15.18 2.54
C LYS A 136 -6.26 13.81 2.18
N ASP A 137 -6.86 13.09 1.23
CA ASP A 137 -6.38 11.76 0.82
C ASP A 137 -5.01 11.85 0.14
N ILE A 138 -4.80 12.89 -0.67
CA ILE A 138 -3.51 13.16 -1.32
C ILE A 138 -2.44 13.43 -0.26
N ASN A 139 -2.70 14.31 0.71
CA ASN A 139 -1.76 14.65 1.76
C ASN A 139 -1.45 13.45 2.66
N GLN A 140 -2.46 12.63 2.99
CA GLN A 140 -2.26 11.40 3.75
C GLN A 140 -1.34 10.41 3.01
N ALA A 141 -1.55 10.22 1.70
CA ALA A 141 -0.70 9.34 0.91
C ALA A 141 0.74 9.86 0.79
N LYS A 142 0.91 11.18 0.57
CA LYS A 142 2.23 11.83 0.54
C LYS A 142 2.95 11.67 1.87
N GLN A 143 2.28 11.96 2.99
CA GLN A 143 2.87 11.83 4.32
C GLN A 143 3.31 10.39 4.61
N ALA A 144 2.50 9.39 4.26
CA ALA A 144 2.89 7.99 4.42
C ALA A 144 4.19 7.63 3.70
N VAL A 145 4.39 8.17 2.48
CA VAL A 145 5.63 7.99 1.71
C VAL A 145 6.80 8.72 2.38
N VAL A 146 6.61 9.98 2.79
CA VAL A 146 7.65 10.76 3.47
C VAL A 146 8.08 10.10 4.78
N ASP A 147 7.14 9.62 5.60
CA ASP A 147 7.43 8.95 6.87
C ASP A 147 8.24 7.68 6.65
N PHE A 148 7.85 6.86 5.67
CA PHE A 148 8.57 5.64 5.29
C PHE A 148 9.99 5.96 4.81
N LEU A 149 10.13 6.93 3.90
CA LEU A 149 11.43 7.31 3.33
C LEU A 149 12.35 7.92 4.39
N THR A 150 11.80 8.73 5.29
CA THR A 150 12.54 9.28 6.44
C THR A 150 13.05 8.15 7.31
N ALA A 151 12.16 7.26 7.76
CA ALA A 151 12.53 6.15 8.63
C ALA A 151 13.60 5.24 8.01
N SER A 152 13.47 4.90 6.72
CA SER A 152 14.43 4.07 5.98
C SER A 152 15.85 4.65 5.89
N ARG A 153 16.04 5.93 6.22
CA ARG A 153 17.34 6.64 6.18
C ARG A 153 17.85 7.06 7.55
N THR A 154 17.08 6.82 8.60
CA THR A 154 17.49 7.15 9.98
C THR A 154 18.16 5.95 10.66
N ALA A 155 18.99 6.21 11.67
CA ALA A 155 19.60 5.16 12.49
C ALA A 155 18.57 4.25 13.20
N ALA A 156 17.39 4.79 13.52
CA ALA A 156 16.28 4.01 14.11
C ALA A 156 15.66 3.00 13.12
N GLY A 157 15.80 3.26 11.81
CA GLY A 157 15.44 2.36 10.73
C GLY A 157 13.96 1.99 10.64
N LEU A 158 13.71 0.98 9.79
CA LEU A 158 12.45 0.28 9.68
C LEU A 158 12.47 -0.94 10.60
N GLN A 159 11.44 -1.10 11.42
CA GLN A 159 11.28 -2.26 12.30
C GLN A 159 10.16 -3.13 11.76
N TRP A 160 10.43 -4.44 11.63
CA TRP A 160 9.48 -5.39 11.07
C TRP A 160 8.74 -6.13 12.19
N ILE A 161 7.42 -6.15 12.08
CA ILE A 161 6.52 -6.92 12.94
C ILE A 161 6.00 -8.10 12.11
N GLU A 162 6.19 -9.31 12.64
CA GLU A 162 5.77 -10.56 12.00
C GLU A 162 4.32 -10.96 12.31
#